data_AF-A0A7Y5G240-F1
#
_entry.id   AF-A0A7Y5G240-F1
#
_cell.length_a   1.000
_cell.length_b   1.000
_cell.length_c   1.000
_cell.angle_alpha   90.00
_cell.angle_beta   90.00
_cell.angle_gamma   90.00
#
_symmetry.space_group_name_H-M   'P 1'
#
loop_
_entity.id
_entity.type
_entity.pdbx_description
1 polymer ?
#
loop_
_entity_poly.entity_id
_entity_poly.type
_entity_poly.pdbx_seq_one_letter_code
_entity_poly.pdbx_strand_id
1 'polypeptide(L)'
;MSSFALEQIKTLISSSPPFEELANKLNAGENMTVKNAAGSLAAVLISILQERSNAPFLCVLPFSDQAELMRDELAGLASTGSTSTGSVTGEVGAGEVIYFPATKMLPWGHPDPQALSLQVEAIEHLVEYNSKKEFGKARPPVVLTTAKAVFETLLSPQALHAKKIELRPGDELPFETLITQLIEMGFERQP
;
A
#
# COMPACT_ATOMS: atom_id res chain seq x y z
N MET A 1 9.29 24.74 7.01
CA MET A 1 10.69 24.88 6.55
C MET A 1 11.39 23.53 6.27
N SER A 2 10.91 22.39 6.77
CA SER A 2 11.51 21.05 6.54
C SER A 2 11.27 20.46 5.15
N SER A 3 10.11 20.74 4.53
CA SER A 3 9.71 20.18 3.23
C SER A 3 10.67 20.54 2.07
N PHE A 4 11.19 21.77 2.03
CA PHE A 4 12.11 22.21 0.97
C PHE A 4 13.48 21.51 1.00
N ALA A 5 13.98 21.20 2.20
CA ALA A 5 15.26 20.49 2.35
C ALA A 5 15.17 19.04 1.85
N LEU A 6 14.02 18.38 2.04
CA LEU A 6 13.79 17.01 1.56
C LEU A 6 13.73 16.92 0.04
N GLU A 7 13.06 17.86 -0.62
CA GLU A 7 13.00 17.92 -2.09
C GLU A 7 14.39 18.20 -2.71
N GLN A 8 15.21 19.04 -2.07
CA GLN A 8 16.59 19.25 -2.49
C GLN A 8 17.44 17.99 -2.34
N ILE A 9 17.28 17.26 -1.24
CA ILE A 9 17.99 15.99 -1.02
C ILE A 9 17.56 14.96 -2.07
N LYS A 10 16.26 14.84 -2.37
CA LYS A 10 15.76 13.97 -3.45
C LYS A 10 16.42 14.32 -4.79
N THR A 11 16.44 15.61 -5.14
CA THR A 11 17.02 16.09 -6.40
C THR A 11 18.52 15.76 -6.49
N LEU A 12 19.27 16.01 -5.40
CA LEU A 12 20.71 15.74 -5.32
C LEU A 12 21.02 14.24 -5.40
N ILE A 13 20.23 13.39 -4.72
CA ILE A 13 20.41 11.93 -4.79
C ILE A 13 20.07 11.43 -6.20
N SER A 14 18.98 11.94 -6.80
CA SER A 14 18.53 11.51 -8.12
C SER A 14 19.53 11.82 -9.24
N SER A 15 20.34 12.87 -9.07
CA SER A 15 21.36 13.30 -10.02
C SER A 15 22.74 12.68 -9.75
N SER A 16 22.85 11.81 -8.75
CA SER A 16 24.12 11.15 -8.42
C SER A 16 24.40 9.96 -9.35
N PRO A 17 25.64 9.79 -9.85
CA PRO A 17 25.99 8.67 -10.73
C PRO A 17 25.69 7.28 -10.14
N PRO A 18 25.93 7.00 -8.84
CA PRO A 18 25.58 5.71 -8.24
C PRO A 18 24.08 5.40 -8.28
N PHE A 19 23.23 6.44 -8.20
CA PHE A 19 21.80 6.27 -8.26
C PHE A 19 21.30 6.02 -9.69
N GLU A 20 21.91 6.65 -10.70
CA GLU A 20 21.60 6.35 -12.10
C GLU A 20 21.98 4.92 -12.46
N GLU A 21 23.13 4.43 -12.00
CA GLU A 21 23.49 3.02 -12.16
C GLU A 21 22.48 2.08 -11.48
N LEU A 22 22.04 2.42 -10.27
CA LEU A 22 21.02 1.68 -9.53
C LEU A 22 19.70 1.61 -10.32
N ALA A 23 19.21 2.76 -10.81
CA ALA A 23 17.97 2.82 -11.56
C ALA A 23 18.05 2.03 -12.88
N ASN A 24 19.17 2.12 -13.60
CA ASN A 24 19.38 1.41 -14.86
C ASN A 24 19.45 -0.10 -14.68
N LYS A 25 20.19 -0.58 -13.68
CA LYS A 25 20.30 -2.01 -13.35
C LYS A 25 18.99 -2.59 -12.82
N LEU A 26 18.23 -1.82 -12.03
CA LEU A 26 16.90 -2.21 -11.59
C LEU A 26 15.92 -2.35 -12.77
N ASN A 27 15.97 -1.42 -13.73
CA ASN A 27 15.18 -1.51 -14.97
C ASN A 27 15.60 -2.69 -15.84
N ALA A 28 16.87 -3.12 -15.78
CA ALA A 28 17.36 -4.33 -16.44
C ALA A 28 16.94 -5.64 -15.73
N GLY A 29 16.32 -5.54 -14.55
CA GLY A 29 15.92 -6.70 -13.74
C GLY A 29 17.08 -7.38 -13.02
N GLU A 30 18.20 -6.69 -12.82
CA GLU A 30 19.36 -7.23 -12.12
C GLU A 30 19.17 -7.22 -10.59
N ASN A 31 19.71 -8.25 -9.92
CA ASN A 31 19.74 -8.29 -8.45
C ASN A 31 20.78 -7.31 -7.92
N MET A 32 20.35 -6.40 -7.06
CA MET A 32 21.21 -5.37 -6.49
C MET A 32 21.24 -5.42 -4.97
N THR A 33 22.37 -5.04 -4.39
CA THR A 33 22.52 -4.88 -2.95
C THR A 33 22.95 -3.45 -2.67
N VAL A 34 22.09 -2.71 -1.97
CA VAL A 34 22.42 -1.37 -1.46
C VAL A 34 23.00 -1.52 -0.07
N LYS A 35 24.25 -1.08 0.10
CA LYS A 35 24.89 -1.01 1.42
C LYS A 35 24.70 0.39 2.00
N ASN A 36 24.63 0.49 3.32
CA ASN A 36 24.53 1.75 4.06
C ASN A 36 23.24 2.57 3.84
N ALA A 37 22.12 1.92 3.50
CA ALA A 37 20.80 2.54 3.54
C ALA A 37 20.26 2.57 5.00
N ALA A 38 20.93 3.34 5.87
CA ALA A 38 20.55 3.46 7.27
C ALA A 38 19.46 4.54 7.46
N GLY A 39 18.48 4.26 8.31
CA GLY A 39 17.38 5.18 8.63
C GLY A 39 16.51 5.51 7.42
N SER A 40 16.06 6.76 7.34
CA SER A 40 15.09 7.23 6.33
C SER A 40 15.64 7.31 4.90
N LEU A 41 16.92 6.99 4.67
CA LEU A 41 17.49 6.93 3.31
C LEU A 41 16.81 5.84 2.47
N ALA A 42 16.41 4.73 3.09
CA ALA A 42 15.68 3.68 2.39
C ALA A 42 14.32 4.17 1.84
N ALA A 43 13.56 4.91 2.65
CA ALA A 43 12.30 5.53 2.22
C ALA A 43 12.52 6.53 1.07
N VAL A 44 13.56 7.37 1.16
CA VAL A 44 13.90 8.33 0.09
C VAL A 44 14.27 7.60 -1.20
N LEU A 45 15.08 6.54 -1.13
CA LEU A 45 15.44 5.74 -2.30
C LEU A 45 14.21 5.09 -2.94
N ILE A 46 13.34 4.48 -2.14
CA ILE A 46 12.09 3.86 -2.63
C ILE A 46 11.21 4.92 -3.31
N SER A 47 11.06 6.11 -2.70
CA SER A 47 10.30 7.21 -3.29
C SER A 47 10.87 7.65 -4.64
N ILE A 48 12.18 7.82 -4.78
CA ILE A 48 12.79 8.24 -6.06
C ILE A 48 12.69 7.10 -7.10
N LEU A 49 12.86 5.84 -6.68
CA LEU A 49 12.70 4.68 -7.57
C LEU A 49 11.26 4.53 -8.06
N GLN A 50 10.27 4.78 -7.19
CA GLN A 50 8.86 4.80 -7.55
C GLN A 50 8.53 5.92 -8.56
N GLU A 51 9.14 7.09 -8.44
CA GLU A 51 8.96 8.20 -9.38
C GLU A 51 9.57 7.92 -10.77
N ARG A 52 10.64 7.12 -10.83
CA ARG A 52 11.32 6.78 -12.10
C ARG A 52 10.83 5.50 -12.76
N SER A 53 10.24 4.59 -11.98
CA SER A 53 9.75 3.31 -12.46
C SER A 53 8.25 3.40 -12.76
N ASN A 54 7.81 2.68 -13.79
CA ASN A 54 6.39 2.48 -14.10
C ASN A 54 5.85 1.15 -13.56
N ALA A 55 6.61 0.46 -12.71
CA ALA A 55 6.26 -0.84 -12.14
C ALA A 55 5.94 -0.74 -10.63
N PRO A 56 4.95 -1.51 -10.14
CA PRO A 56 4.67 -1.61 -8.71
C PRO A 56 5.85 -2.21 -7.95
N PHE A 57 6.08 -1.73 -6.72
CA PHE A 57 7.13 -2.23 -5.85
C PHE A 57 6.54 -3.03 -4.69
N LEU A 58 7.20 -4.15 -4.37
CA LEU A 58 6.96 -4.91 -3.14
C LEU A 58 8.18 -4.76 -2.23
N CYS A 59 8.00 -4.07 -1.10
CA CYS A 59 9.02 -3.93 -0.08
C CYS A 59 8.75 -4.93 1.04
N VAL A 60 9.63 -5.90 1.21
CA VAL A 60 9.54 -6.91 2.26
C VAL A 60 10.46 -6.52 3.41
N LEU A 61 9.87 -6.14 4.53
CA LEU A 61 10.58 -5.76 5.75
C LEU A 61 10.62 -6.93 6.75
N PRO A 62 11.62 -6.99 7.63
CA PRO A 62 11.78 -8.10 8.56
C PRO A 62 10.68 -8.13 9.65
N PHE A 63 10.14 -6.98 10.04
CA PHE A 63 9.17 -6.86 11.13
C PHE A 63 8.05 -5.88 10.79
N SER A 64 6.87 -6.07 11.40
CA SER A 64 5.69 -5.21 11.25
C SER A 64 5.99 -3.75 11.59
N ASP A 65 6.67 -3.52 12.71
CA ASP A 65 6.91 -2.18 13.23
C ASP A 65 7.79 -1.37 12.28
N GLN A 66 8.72 -2.04 11.58
CA GLN A 66 9.54 -1.40 10.55
C GLN A 66 8.72 -1.09 9.30
N ALA A 67 7.78 -1.95 8.92
CA ALA A 67 6.90 -1.72 7.79
C ALA A 67 5.93 -0.55 8.04
N GLU A 68 5.41 -0.43 9.26
CA GLU A 68 4.59 0.72 9.68
C GLU A 68 5.40 2.01 9.71
N LEU A 69 6.61 1.98 10.29
CA LEU A 69 7.50 3.13 10.28
C LEU A 69 7.85 3.57 8.85
N MET A 70 8.17 2.61 7.97
CA MET A 70 8.44 2.88 6.55
C MET A 70 7.22 3.47 5.84
N ARG A 71 6.01 3.02 6.17
CA ARG A 71 4.75 3.57 5.62
C ARG A 71 4.63 5.04 5.99
N ASP A 72 4.83 5.36 7.25
CA ASP A 72 4.70 6.72 7.76
C ASP A 72 5.79 7.64 7.18
N GLU A 73 7.02 7.13 7.00
CA GLU A 73 8.10 7.85 6.30
C GLU A 73 7.75 8.14 4.84
N LEU A 74 7.29 7.14 4.08
CA LEU A 74 6.91 7.32 2.68
C LEU A 74 5.69 8.22 2.50
N ALA A 75 4.69 8.11 3.39
CA ALA A 75 3.54 9.01 3.40
C ALA A 75 3.98 10.46 3.66
N GLY A 76 4.92 10.66 4.58
CA GLY A 76 5.55 11.97 4.81
C GLY A 76 6.23 12.53 3.57
N LEU A 77 6.95 11.70 2.81
CA LEU A 77 7.63 12.07 1.56
C LEU A 77 6.70 12.28 0.36
N ALA A 78 5.53 11.64 0.35
CA ALA A 78 4.52 11.82 -0.69
C ALA A 78 3.77 13.14 -0.50
N SER A 79 3.49 13.52 0.75
CA SER A 79 2.76 14.75 1.11
C SER A 79 3.48 16.05 0.74
N THR A 80 4.79 16.02 0.49
CA THR A 80 5.57 17.21 0.10
C THR A 80 5.45 17.57 -1.38
N GLY A 81 4.96 16.67 -2.23
CA GLY A 81 4.80 16.87 -3.66
C GLY A 81 3.40 17.31 -4.10
N SER A 82 2.41 17.29 -3.21
CA SER A 82 1.00 17.57 -3.52
C SER A 82 0.36 18.55 -2.52
N THR A 83 0.50 19.85 -2.79
CA THR A 83 -0.47 20.84 -2.29
C THR A 83 -1.77 20.70 -3.07
N SER A 84 -2.67 19.85 -2.58
CA SER A 84 -4.11 20.03 -2.76
C SER A 84 -4.85 19.56 -1.50
N THR A 85 -5.81 20.40 -1.14
CA THR A 85 -6.70 20.38 0.01
C THR A 85 -7.44 19.06 0.25
N GLY A 86 -7.65 18.78 1.54
CA GLY A 86 -8.43 17.69 2.13
C GLY A 86 -9.49 16.99 1.27
N SER A 87 -9.42 15.66 1.29
CA SER A 87 -10.53 14.79 0.95
C SER A 87 -10.34 13.44 1.65
N VAL A 88 -11.36 12.99 2.38
CA VAL A 88 -11.50 11.64 2.96
C VAL A 88 -11.96 10.62 1.89
N THR A 89 -12.01 11.01 0.61
CA THR A 89 -12.40 10.13 -0.49
C THR A 89 -11.64 10.47 -1.76
N GLY A 90 -10.72 9.60 -2.16
CA GLY A 90 -10.31 9.40 -3.56
C GLY A 90 -9.81 10.61 -4.35
N GLU A 91 -8.54 10.99 -4.15
CA GLU A 91 -7.72 11.52 -5.25
C GLU A 91 -6.35 10.83 -5.24
N VAL A 92 -6.12 9.96 -6.23
CA VAL A 92 -4.88 9.20 -6.46
C VAL A 92 -3.82 10.16 -7.02
N GLY A 93 -3.29 11.00 -6.14
CA GLY A 93 -2.45 12.16 -6.47
C GLY A 93 -1.00 12.09 -5.97
N ALA A 94 -0.54 10.95 -5.48
CA ALA A 94 0.87 10.64 -5.19
C ALA A 94 1.03 9.13 -5.24
N GLY A 95 2.24 8.61 -5.50
CA GLY A 95 2.49 7.18 -5.56
C GLY A 95 1.94 6.49 -4.31
N GLU A 96 0.96 5.61 -4.49
CA GLU A 96 0.18 5.09 -3.37
C GLU A 96 1.00 4.10 -2.55
N VAL A 97 1.13 4.36 -1.25
CA VAL A 97 1.85 3.49 -0.31
C VAL A 97 0.81 2.63 0.40
N ILE A 98 0.85 1.33 0.13
CA ILE A 98 -0.10 0.35 0.66
C ILE A 98 0.61 -0.47 1.72
N TYR A 99 0.02 -0.59 2.91
CA TYR A 99 0.53 -1.48 3.95
C TYR A 99 -0.25 -2.79 3.97
N PHE A 100 0.47 -3.90 3.82
CA PHE A 100 -0.09 -5.25 3.86
C PHE A 100 0.46 -5.99 5.10
N PRO A 101 -0.27 -5.98 6.23
CA PRO A 101 0.18 -6.63 7.46
C PRO A 101 0.10 -8.15 7.35
N ALA A 102 0.85 -8.86 8.18
CA ALA A 102 0.65 -10.29 8.39
C ALA A 102 -0.55 -10.54 9.30
N THR A 103 -1.25 -11.66 9.13
CA THR A 103 -2.32 -12.05 10.03
C THR A 103 -1.77 -12.23 11.44
N LYS A 104 -2.33 -11.47 12.37
CA LYS A 104 -2.04 -11.58 13.79
C LYS A 104 -3.13 -12.41 14.44
N MET A 105 -2.75 -13.44 15.18
CA MET A 105 -3.70 -14.24 15.94
C MET A 105 -3.81 -13.63 17.34
N LEU A 106 -5.04 -13.30 17.74
CA LEU A 106 -5.38 -12.91 19.10
C LEU A 106 -5.37 -14.13 20.03
N PRO A 107 -5.34 -13.93 21.36
CA PRO A 107 -5.60 -15.01 22.31
C PRO A 107 -6.87 -15.76 21.92
N TRP A 108 -6.87 -17.08 22.11
CA TRP A 108 -7.97 -17.98 21.71
C TRP A 108 -8.09 -18.27 20.21
N GLY A 109 -7.12 -17.82 19.40
CA GLY A 109 -6.97 -18.27 18.01
C GLY A 109 -7.88 -17.56 17.01
N HIS A 110 -8.43 -16.40 17.37
CA HIS A 110 -9.14 -15.55 16.42
C HIS A 110 -8.15 -14.64 15.67
N PRO A 111 -8.29 -14.44 14.36
CA PRO A 111 -7.50 -13.45 13.65
C PRO A 111 -7.87 -12.04 14.13
N ASP A 112 -6.89 -11.16 14.17
CA ASP A 112 -7.05 -9.75 14.50
C ASP A 112 -7.90 -9.06 13.41
N PRO A 113 -9.10 -8.54 13.75
CA PRO A 113 -9.99 -7.92 12.78
C PRO A 113 -9.35 -6.71 12.07
N GLN A 114 -8.47 -5.97 12.76
CA GLN A 114 -7.81 -4.80 12.18
C GLN A 114 -6.83 -5.20 11.09
N ALA A 115 -6.03 -6.25 11.35
CA ALA A 115 -5.11 -6.79 10.36
C ALA A 115 -5.85 -7.32 9.12
N LEU A 116 -6.96 -8.03 9.33
CA LEU A 116 -7.80 -8.51 8.21
C LEU A 116 -8.40 -7.37 7.40
N SER A 117 -8.90 -6.31 8.06
CA SER A 117 -9.44 -5.13 7.37
C SER A 117 -8.40 -4.47 6.48
N LEU A 118 -7.19 -4.24 7.01
CA LEU A 118 -6.08 -3.66 6.25
C LEU A 118 -5.64 -4.54 5.08
N GLN A 119 -5.65 -5.87 5.25
CA GLN A 119 -5.35 -6.80 4.15
C GLN A 119 -6.38 -6.72 3.03
N VAL A 120 -7.68 -6.67 3.38
CA VAL A 120 -8.77 -6.54 2.40
C VAL A 120 -8.66 -5.21 1.65
N GLU A 121 -8.48 -4.10 2.36
CA GLU A 121 -8.27 -2.77 1.78
C GLU A 121 -7.07 -2.77 0.81
N ALA A 122 -5.92 -3.29 1.25
CA ALA A 122 -4.73 -3.39 0.41
C ALA A 122 -4.97 -4.21 -0.87
N ILE A 123 -5.71 -5.32 -0.80
CA ILE A 123 -6.07 -6.12 -1.97
C ILE A 123 -6.99 -5.34 -2.90
N GLU A 124 -8.00 -4.66 -2.39
CA GLU A 124 -8.92 -3.86 -3.20
C GLU A 124 -8.17 -2.75 -3.96
N HIS A 125 -7.24 -2.06 -3.30
CA HIS A 125 -6.40 -1.03 -3.93
C HIS A 125 -5.52 -1.63 -5.04
N LEU A 126 -4.95 -2.81 -4.83
CA LEU A 126 -4.15 -3.51 -5.85
C LEU A 126 -4.99 -3.96 -7.05
N VAL A 127 -6.22 -4.42 -6.82
CA VAL A 127 -7.15 -4.80 -7.90
C VAL A 127 -7.57 -3.56 -8.70
N GLU A 128 -7.86 -2.45 -8.01
CA GLU A 128 -8.21 -1.20 -8.66
C GLU A 128 -7.03 -0.66 -9.49
N TYR A 129 -5.80 -0.71 -8.95
CA TYR A 129 -4.59 -0.36 -9.68
C TYR A 129 -4.42 -1.19 -10.95
N ASN A 130 -4.56 -2.52 -10.86
CA ASN A 130 -4.45 -3.40 -12.04
C ASN A 130 -5.48 -3.05 -13.11
N SER A 131 -6.70 -2.70 -12.71
CA SER A 131 -7.76 -2.26 -13.63
C SER A 131 -7.42 -0.92 -14.28
N LYS A 132 -6.88 0.05 -13.53
CA LYS A 132 -6.49 1.38 -14.03
C LYS A 132 -5.20 1.37 -14.85
N LYS A 133 -4.31 0.39 -14.62
CA LYS A 133 -3.04 0.23 -15.35
C LYS A 133 -3.27 0.05 -16.84
N GLU A 134 -4.30 -0.70 -17.23
CA GLU A 134 -4.68 -0.88 -18.65
C GLU A 134 -5.04 0.45 -19.33
N PHE A 135 -5.48 1.45 -18.56
CA PHE A 135 -5.83 2.78 -19.06
C PHE A 135 -4.69 3.80 -18.95
N GLY A 136 -3.50 3.40 -18.50
CA GLY A 136 -2.30 4.27 -18.44
C GLY A 136 -2.39 5.46 -17.48
N LYS A 137 -3.36 5.46 -16.55
CA LYS A 137 -3.66 6.62 -15.68
C LYS A 137 -3.16 6.50 -14.24
N ALA A 138 -2.68 5.33 -13.81
CA ALA A 138 -2.31 5.10 -12.42
C ALA A 138 -0.79 5.05 -12.22
N ARG A 139 -0.29 5.80 -11.23
CA ARG A 139 1.08 5.63 -10.73
C ARG A 139 1.22 4.27 -10.05
N PRO A 140 2.36 3.59 -10.19
CA PRO A 140 2.59 2.29 -9.56
C PRO A 140 2.59 2.38 -8.02
N PRO A 141 1.85 1.50 -7.31
CA PRO A 141 1.86 1.48 -5.86
C PRO A 141 3.15 0.88 -5.30
N VAL A 142 3.48 1.26 -4.07
CA VAL A 142 4.50 0.64 -3.24
C VAL A 142 3.79 -0.14 -2.14
N VAL A 143 3.92 -1.46 -2.15
CA VAL A 143 3.35 -2.35 -1.13
C VAL A 143 4.42 -2.63 -0.08
N LEU A 144 4.16 -2.24 1.16
CA LEU A 144 4.99 -2.53 2.31
C LEU A 144 4.44 -3.73 3.04
N THR A 145 5.28 -4.74 3.27
CA THR A 145 4.83 -5.97 3.92
C THR A 145 5.96 -6.65 4.68
N THR A 146 5.66 -7.81 5.26
CA THR A 146 6.65 -8.68 5.92
C THR A 146 6.79 -10.00 5.19
N ALA A 147 7.91 -10.69 5.39
CA ALA A 147 8.10 -12.01 4.81
C ALA A 147 6.97 -12.99 5.21
N LYS A 148 6.50 -12.90 6.46
CA LYS A 148 5.40 -13.72 6.96
C LYS A 148 4.12 -13.54 6.12
N ALA A 149 3.72 -12.30 5.88
CA ALA A 149 2.51 -11.98 5.12
C ALA A 149 2.56 -12.47 3.66
N VAL A 150 3.76 -12.48 3.05
CA VAL A 150 3.95 -12.97 1.67
C VAL A 150 3.68 -14.47 1.55
N PHE A 151 3.96 -15.24 2.61
CA PHE A 151 3.74 -16.68 2.63
C PHE A 151 2.34 -17.09 3.13
N GLU A 152 1.53 -16.13 3.60
CA GLU A 152 0.16 -16.40 4.03
C GLU A 152 -0.74 -16.65 2.80
N THR A 153 -1.62 -17.65 2.92
CA THR A 153 -2.57 -17.96 1.84
C THR A 153 -3.74 -16.99 1.93
N LEU A 154 -3.98 -16.26 0.84
CA LEU A 154 -5.07 -15.29 0.75
C LEU A 154 -6.23 -15.84 -0.08
N LEU A 155 -7.41 -15.26 0.12
CA LEU A 155 -8.53 -15.47 -0.78
C LEU A 155 -8.17 -14.99 -2.18
N SER A 156 -8.67 -15.69 -3.20
CA SER A 156 -8.52 -15.20 -4.57
C SER A 156 -9.26 -13.86 -4.75
N PRO A 157 -8.78 -12.95 -5.61
CA PRO A 157 -9.46 -11.68 -5.89
C PRO A 157 -10.93 -11.87 -6.31
N GLN A 158 -11.22 -12.91 -7.08
CA GLN A 158 -12.57 -13.26 -7.51
C GLN A 158 -13.47 -13.67 -6.34
N ALA A 159 -12.95 -14.47 -5.40
CA ALA A 159 -13.69 -14.86 -4.21
C ALA A 159 -13.97 -13.67 -3.28
N LEU A 160 -13.05 -12.70 -3.22
CA LEU A 160 -13.24 -11.46 -2.46
C LEU A 160 -14.37 -10.62 -3.08
N HIS A 161 -14.32 -10.38 -4.40
CA HIS A 161 -15.37 -9.64 -5.10
C HIS A 161 -16.76 -10.28 -5.00
N ALA A 162 -16.83 -11.61 -5.09
CA ALA A 162 -18.10 -12.34 -4.96
C ALA A 162 -18.74 -12.20 -3.57
N LYS A 163 -17.94 -11.84 -2.55
CA LYS A 163 -18.39 -11.61 -1.17
C LYS A 163 -18.48 -10.12 -0.81
N LYS A 164 -18.54 -9.22 -1.79
CA LYS A 164 -18.66 -7.77 -1.52
C LYS A 164 -20.13 -7.35 -1.52
N ILE A 165 -20.54 -6.59 -0.51
CA ILE A 165 -21.84 -5.89 -0.49
C ILE A 165 -21.57 -4.40 -0.69
N GLU A 166 -22.03 -3.84 -1.81
CA GLU A 166 -21.97 -2.39 -2.06
C GLU A 166 -23.32 -1.77 -1.70
N LEU A 167 -23.30 -0.73 -0.87
CA LEU A 167 -24.48 0.05 -0.50
C LEU A 167 -24.31 1.48 -1.01
N ARG A 168 -25.32 2.00 -1.70
CA ARG A 168 -25.35 3.37 -2.22
C ARG A 168 -26.55 4.14 -1.66
N PRO A 169 -26.44 5.47 -1.51
CA PRO A 169 -27.60 6.29 -1.14
C PRO A 169 -28.73 6.11 -2.16
N GLY A 170 -29.90 5.67 -1.68
CA GLY A 170 -31.07 5.41 -2.52
C GLY A 170 -31.32 3.93 -2.82
N ASP A 171 -30.47 3.01 -2.37
CA ASP A 171 -30.72 1.58 -2.51
C ASP A 171 -31.89 1.13 -1.61
N GLU A 172 -32.89 0.47 -2.20
CA GLU A 172 -34.00 -0.16 -1.48
C GLU A 172 -33.62 -1.60 -1.12
N LEU A 173 -32.88 -1.75 -0.01
CA LEU A 173 -32.48 -3.07 0.49
C LEU A 173 -33.21 -3.37 1.81
N PRO A 174 -34.00 -4.46 1.90
CA PRO A 174 -34.69 -4.80 3.13
C PRO A 174 -33.69 -5.02 4.27
N PHE A 175 -33.91 -4.33 5.39
CA PHE A 175 -33.01 -4.33 6.54
C PHE A 175 -32.68 -5.74 7.05
N GLU A 176 -33.69 -6.62 7.15
CA GLU A 176 -33.52 -8.01 7.61
C GLU A 176 -32.68 -8.84 6.64
N THR A 177 -32.80 -8.59 5.33
CA THR A 177 -31.98 -9.26 4.31
C THR A 177 -30.52 -8.84 4.45
N LEU A 178 -30.26 -7.55 4.66
CA LEU A 178 -28.91 -7.04 4.88
C LEU A 178 -28.28 -7.65 6.14
N ILE A 179 -29.02 -7.69 7.25
CA ILE A 179 -28.55 -8.33 8.49
C ILE A 179 -28.20 -9.79 8.24
N THR A 180 -29.08 -10.53 7.57
CA THR A 180 -28.86 -11.96 7.30
C THR A 180 -27.58 -12.16 6.48
N GLN A 181 -27.39 -11.36 5.42
CA GLN A 181 -26.19 -11.40 4.59
C GLN A 181 -24.92 -11.08 5.38
N LEU A 182 -24.95 -10.06 6.25
CA LEU A 182 -23.80 -9.71 7.09
C LEU A 182 -23.45 -10.83 8.08
N ILE A 183 -24.45 -11.46 8.69
CA ILE A 183 -24.23 -12.60 9.60
C ILE A 183 -23.63 -13.79 8.84
N GLU A 184 -24.13 -14.10 7.63
CA GLU A 184 -23.58 -15.16 6.78
C GLU A 184 -22.12 -14.90 6.36
N MET A 185 -21.73 -13.64 6.26
CA MET A 185 -20.34 -13.23 6.00
C MET A 185 -19.43 -13.27 7.25
N GLY A 186 -19.98 -13.57 8.43
CA GLY A 186 -19.25 -13.68 9.68
C GLY A 186 -19.19 -12.40 10.51
N PHE A 187 -20.04 -11.41 10.22
CA PHE A 187 -20.16 -10.22 11.08
C PHE A 187 -20.98 -10.53 12.35
N GLU A 188 -20.54 -9.97 13.47
CA GLU A 188 -21.24 -10.06 14.74
C GLU A 188 -22.13 -8.83 14.97
N ARG A 189 -23.38 -9.05 15.40
CA ARG A 189 -24.29 -7.97 15.79
C ARG A 189 -23.96 -7.53 17.20
N GLN A 190 -23.47 -6.30 17.36
CA GLN A 190 -23.30 -5.67 18.67
C GLN A 190 -24.56 -4.87 19.06
N PRO A 191 -24.96 -4.89 20.34
CA PRO A 191 -26.13 -4.18 20.85
C PRO A 191 -25.92 -2.66 20.99
#